data_AF-A0A7C4EHM5-F1
#
_entry.id   AF-A0A7C4EHM5-F1
#
_cell.length_a   1.000
_cell.length_b   1.000
_cell.length_c   1.000
_cell.angle_alpha   90.00
_cell.angle_beta   90.00
_cell.angle_gamma   90.00
#
_symmetry.space_group_name_H-M   'P 1'
#
loop_
_entity.id
_entity.type
_entity.pdbx_description
1 polymer ?
#
loop_
_entity_poly.entity_id
_entity_poly.type
_entity_poly.pdbx_seq_one_letter_code
_entity_poly.pdbx_strand_id
1 'polypeptide(L)' 'MATPKGTRCISFKLSPTEGIWVYSNSDGIHLQIRKGVPTGEDVASPSFKVAVKIPPAEALKLAGELLVAAGTMLQKK' A
#
# COMPACT_ATOMS: atom_id res chain seq x y z
N MET A 1 6.83 -13.86 -6.48
CA MET A 1 6.36 -13.06 -7.62
C MET A 1 7.47 -12.10 -8.01
N ALA A 2 8.10 -12.34 -9.16
CA ALA A 2 9.04 -11.37 -9.73
C ALA A 2 8.25 -10.15 -10.20
N THR A 3 8.74 -8.96 -9.87
CA THR A 3 8.14 -7.73 -10.38
C THR A 3 8.41 -7.66 -11.89
N PRO A 4 7.37 -7.50 -12.75
CA PRO A 4 7.57 -7.47 -14.20
C PRO A 4 8.57 -6.39 -14.62
N LYS A 5 9.35 -6.66 -15.68
CA LYS A 5 10.35 -5.72 -16.20
C LYS A 5 9.69 -4.38 -16.54
N GLY A 6 10.31 -3.26 -16.16
CA GLY A 6 9.76 -1.92 -16.40
C GLY A 6 8.72 -1.45 -15.38
N THR A 7 8.47 -2.21 -14.31
CA THR A 7 7.57 -1.79 -13.23
C THR A 7 8.28 -0.90 -12.23
N ARG A 8 7.77 0.31 -12.05
CA ARG A 8 8.15 1.18 -10.93
C ARG A 8 7.53 0.66 -9.65
N CYS A 9 8.28 0.67 -8.57
CA CYS A 9 7.82 0.29 -7.23
C CYS A 9 8.16 1.39 -6.23
N ILE A 10 7.15 1.88 -5.51
CA ILE A 10 7.33 2.72 -4.32
C ILE A 10 6.76 1.99 -3.11
N SER A 11 7.41 2.14 -1.95
CA SER A 11 6.95 1.57 -0.69
C SER A 11 6.86 2.62 0.41
N PHE A 12 5.77 2.58 1.15
CA PHE A 12 5.53 3.34 2.36
C PHE A 12 5.54 2.36 3.54
N LYS A 13 6.56 2.43 4.38
CA LYS A 13 6.61 1.65 5.62
C LYS A 13 5.78 2.38 6.67
N LEU A 14 4.79 1.68 7.23
CA LEU A 14 3.90 2.23 8.26
C LEU A 14 4.36 1.81 9.66
N SER A 15 4.90 0.60 9.78
CA SER A 15 5.50 0.06 11.00
C SER A 15 6.62 -0.93 10.64
N PRO A 16 7.32 -1.55 11.61
CA PRO A 16 8.30 -2.60 11.33
C PRO A 16 7.72 -3.78 10.54
N THR A 17 6.42 -4.06 10.68
CA THR A 17 5.75 -5.19 10.05
C THR A 17 4.72 -4.80 9.00
N GLU A 18 4.30 -3.54 8.94
CA GLU A 18 3.23 -3.10 8.04
C GLU A 18 3.72 -2.08 7.01
N GLY A 19 3.14 -2.16 5.80
CA GLY A 19 3.42 -1.18 4.77
C GLY A 19 2.53 -1.29 3.55
N ILE A 20 2.65 -0.30 2.69
CA ILE A 20 1.94 -0.17 1.43
C ILE A 20 2.94 -0.09 0.29
N TRP A 21 2.75 -0.88 -0.76
CA TRP A 21 3.55 -0.86 -1.97
C TRP A 21 2.68 -0.44 -3.15
N VAL A 22 3.18 0.49 -3.95
CA VAL A 22 2.57 0.92 -5.20
C VAL A 22 3.45 0.44 -6.33
N TYR A 23 2.93 -0.47 -7.13
CA TYR A 23 3.54 -0.94 -8.37
C TYR A 23 2.85 -0.27 -9.55
N SER A 24 3.59 0.21 -10.53
CA SER A 24 3.02 0.83 -11.73
C SER A 24 3.86 0.55 -12.97
N ASN A 25 3.22 0.13 -14.04
CA ASN A 25 3.82 -0.07 -15.37
C ASN A 25 2.78 0.26 -16.47
N SER A 26 3.08 -0.10 -17.73
CA SER A 26 2.16 0.04 -18.86
C SER A 26 0.86 -0.75 -18.71
N ASP A 27 0.86 -1.84 -17.93
CA ASP A 27 -0.27 -2.75 -17.77
C ASP A 27 -1.25 -2.28 -16.68
N GLY A 28 -0.77 -1.43 -15.77
CA GLY A 28 -1.61 -0.74 -14.79
C GLY A 28 -0.91 -0.40 -13.49
N ILE A 29 -1.74 -0.04 -12.50
CA ILE A 29 -1.34 0.32 -11.15
C ILE A 29 -1.83 -0.78 -10.20
N HIS A 30 -0.95 -1.27 -9.35
CA HIS A 30 -1.28 -2.24 -8.31
C HIS A 30 -0.91 -1.68 -6.94
N LEU A 31 -1.90 -1.61 -6.06
CA LEU A 31 -1.71 -1.26 -4.66
C LEU A 31 -1.64 -2.54 -3.84
N GLN A 32 -0.59 -2.69 -3.06
CA GLN A 32 -0.37 -3.86 -2.23
C GLN A 32 -0.23 -3.47 -0.76
N ILE A 33 -1.09 -4.03 0.07
CA ILE A 33 -1.04 -3.89 1.52
C ILE A 33 -0.36 -5.13 2.09
N ARG A 34 0.61 -4.91 2.97
CA ARG A 34 1.32 -5.99 3.64
C ARG A 34 1.25 -5.80 5.15
N LYS A 35 0.94 -6.89 5.84
CA LYS A 35 1.09 -7.04 7.27
C LYS A 35 1.91 -8.30 7.53
N GLY A 36 3.12 -8.10 8.04
CA GLY A 36 3.95 -9.15 8.60
C GLY A 36 3.61 -9.37 10.06
N VAL A 37 4.18 -10.44 10.62
CA VAL A 37 4.13 -10.74 12.04
C VAL A 37 5.58 -10.83 12.50
N PRO A 38 5.96 -10.22 13.63
CA PRO A 38 7.29 -10.43 14.20
C PRO A 38 7.41 -11.93 14.50
N THR A 39 8.27 -12.63 13.77
CA THR A 39 8.51 -14.05 13.99
C THR A 39 9.16 -14.23 15.36
N GLY A 40 8.34 -14.52 16.38
CA GLY A 40 8.80 -14.80 17.74
C GLY A 40 7.75 -14.60 18.84
N GLU A 41 6.83 -13.65 18.70
CA GLU A 41 5.97 -13.21 19.83
C GLU A 41 4.49 -13.60 19.69
N ASP A 42 3.97 -13.73 18.47
CA ASP A 42 2.55 -14.04 18.27
C ASP A 42 2.35 -14.87 16.99
N VAL A 43 2.37 -16.19 17.14
CA VAL A 43 2.17 -17.14 16.03
C VAL A 43 0.73 -17.15 15.53
N ALA A 44 -0.23 -16.66 16.33
CA ALA A 44 -1.65 -16.67 16.00
C ALA A 44 -2.09 -15.44 15.20
N SER A 45 -1.33 -14.34 15.27
CA SER A 45 -1.59 -13.16 14.44
C SER A 45 -1.44 -13.49 12.95
N PRO A 46 -2.44 -13.19 12.09
CA PRO A 46 -2.35 -13.50 10.68
C PRO A 46 -1.42 -12.52 9.95
N SER A 47 -0.39 -13.06 9.29
CA SER A 47 0.33 -12.33 8.26
C SER A 47 -0.47 -12.35 6.96
N PHE A 48 -0.53 -11.22 6.25
CA PHE A 48 -1.19 -11.18 4.95
C PHE A 48 -0.52 -10.21 3.98
N LYS A 49 -0.71 -10.51 2.69
CA LYS A 49 -0.25 -9.72 1.56
C LYS A 49 -1.34 -9.73 0.50
N VAL A 50 -1.99 -8.61 0.30
CA VAL A 50 -3.07 -8.46 -0.67
C VAL A 50 -2.69 -7.39 -1.69
N ALA A 51 -2.93 -7.65 -2.97
CA ALA A 51 -2.72 -6.68 -4.03
C ALA A 51 -4.01 -6.52 -4.84
N VAL A 52 -4.38 -5.28 -5.12
CA VAL A 52 -5.51 -4.93 -5.98
C VAL A 52 -5.00 -4.14 -7.17
N LYS A 53 -5.52 -4.46 -8.36
CA LYS A 53 -5.31 -3.62 -9.54
C LYS A 53 -6.27 -2.43 -9.44
N ILE A 54 -5.75 -1.22 -9.56
CA ILE A 54 -6.52 0.02 -9.49
C ILE A 54 -6.53 0.68 -10.87
N PRO A 55 -7.71 0.96 -11.45
CA PRO A 55 -7.81 1.78 -12.66
C PRO A 55 -7.23 3.18 -12.44
N PRO A 56 -6.61 3.83 -13.45
CA PRO A 56 -5.99 5.14 -13.28
C PRO A 56 -6.93 6.22 -12.70
N ALA A 57 -8.20 6.25 -13.13
CA ALA A 57 -9.18 7.20 -12.60
C ALA A 57 -9.49 6.99 -11.11
N GLU A 58 -9.62 5.73 -10.68
CA GLU A 58 -9.84 5.38 -9.27
C GLU A 58 -8.59 5.62 -8.42
N ALA A 59 -7.39 5.45 -8.99
CA ALA A 59 -6.15 5.77 -8.30
C ALA A 59 -6.03 7.27 -7.99
N LEU A 60 -6.46 8.14 -8.92
CA LEU A 60 -6.51 9.60 -8.69
C LEU A 60 -7.53 9.97 -7.61
N LYS A 61 -8.74 9.40 -7.66
CA LYS A 61 -9.76 9.61 -6.62
C LYS A 61 -9.26 9.18 -5.25
N LEU A 62 -8.67 7.99 -5.15
CA LEU A 62 -8.08 7.49 -3.91
C LEU A 62 -7.00 8.42 -3.37
N ALA A 63 -6.11 8.93 -4.24
CA ALA A 63 -5.09 9.88 -3.84
C ALA A 63 -5.71 11.18 -3.29
N GLY A 64 -6.76 11.70 -3.93
CA GLY A 64 -7.50 12.87 -3.44
C GLY A 64 -8.11 12.65 -2.05
N GLU A 65 -8.79 11.52 -1.85
CA GLU A 65 -9.38 11.17 -0.55
C GLU A 65 -8.33 11.05 0.55
N LEU A 66 -7.17 10.44 0.26
CA LEU A 66 -6.06 10.36 1.21
C LEU A 66 -5.55 11.75 1.61
N LEU A 67 -5.44 12.69 0.67
CA LEU A 67 -5.02 14.06 0.93
C LEU A 67 -6.04 14.80 1.80
N VAL A 68 -7.34 14.68 1.49
CA VAL A 68 -8.43 15.30 2.26
C VAL A 68 -8.46 14.76 3.70
N ALA A 69 -8.37 13.43 3.86
CA ALA A 69 -8.36 12.79 5.16
C ALA A 69 -7.15 13.25 6.00
N ALA A 70 -5.95 13.25 5.42
CA ALA A 70 -4.73 13.71 6.09
C ALA A 70 -4.82 15.19 6.48
N GLY A 71 -5.25 16.06 5.56
CA GLY A 71 -5.43 17.49 5.82
C GLY A 71 -6.41 17.75 6.97
N THR A 72 -7.55 17.05 6.97
CA THR A 72 -8.56 17.16 8.02
C THR A 72 -8.03 16.75 9.40
N MET A 73 -7.24 15.69 9.46
CA MET A 73 -6.64 15.22 10.72
C MET A 73 -5.57 16.18 11.25
N LEU A 74 -4.77 16.78 10.36
CA LEU A 74 -3.69 17.68 10.74
C LEU A 74 -4.19 19.07 11.18
N GLN A 75 -5.31 19.55 10.63
CA GLN A 75 -5.91 20.84 11.03
C GLN A 75 -6.65 20.78 12.39
N LYS A 76 -6.99 19.60 12.87
CA LYS A 76 -7.67 19.40 14.18
C LYS A 76 -6.69 19.33 15.36
N LYS A 77 -5.39 19.50 15.12
CA LYS A 77 -4.37 19.69 16.16
C LYS A 77 -4.09 21.17 16.37
#